data_AF-A0A9D6NJW4-F1
#
_entry.id   AF-A0A9D6NJW4-F1
#
_cell.length_a   1.000
_cell.length_b   1.000
_cell.length_c   1.000
_cell.angle_alpha   90.00
_cell.angle_beta   90.00
_cell.angle_gamma   90.00
#
_symmetry.space_group_name_H-M   'P 1'
#
loop_
_entity.id
_entity.type
_entity.pdbx_description
1 polymer ?
#
loop_
_entity_poly.entity_id
_entity_poly.type
_entity_poly.pdbx_seq_one_letter_code
_entity_poly.pdbx_strand_id
1 'polypeptide(L)'
;MTCPSCGVAISYQGHYCKNCGSVLRPSMTNATFVRPLHDEAPTLPSWRLEVRERVRAFRARRQREADLHQLGQHSQAEEPVAPVETSPRSSMIRAMLNWIRT
;
A
#
# COMPACT_ATOMS: atom_id res chain seq x y z
N MET A 1 -21.85 35.20 39.24
CA MET A 1 -22.19 34.01 38.42
C MET A 1 -23.29 33.26 39.14
N THR A 2 -24.23 32.64 38.42
CA THR A 2 -25.39 31.98 39.04
C THR A 2 -25.33 30.48 38.77
N CYS A 3 -25.66 29.66 39.77
CA CYS A 3 -25.68 28.20 39.60
C CYS A 3 -26.77 27.81 38.60
N PRO A 4 -26.45 27.07 37.52
CA PRO A 4 -27.43 26.68 36.51
C PRO A 4 -28.46 25.68 37.05
N SER A 5 -28.14 24.95 38.12
CA SER A 5 -29.04 23.93 38.68
C SER A 5 -30.07 24.50 39.66
N CYS A 6 -29.77 25.59 40.37
CA CYS A 6 -30.64 26.10 41.44
C CYS A 6 -30.85 27.63 41.45
N GLY A 7 -30.20 28.37 40.55
CA GLY A 7 -30.40 29.83 40.44
C GLY A 7 -29.73 30.67 41.53
N VAL A 8 -28.96 30.06 42.44
CA VAL A 8 -28.28 30.81 43.53
C VAL A 8 -26.97 31.41 43.04
N ALA A 9 -26.64 32.62 43.51
CA ALA A 9 -25.39 33.28 43.22
C ALA A 9 -24.19 32.50 43.79
N ILE A 10 -23.20 32.24 42.93
CA ILE A 10 -21.99 31.46 43.23
C ILE A 10 -20.74 32.31 42.94
N SER A 11 -19.72 32.09 43.77
CA SER A 11 -18.38 32.67 43.56
C SER A 11 -17.61 31.85 42.52
N TYR A 12 -16.85 32.54 41.66
CA TYR A 12 -16.22 32.00 40.45
C TYR A 12 -15.18 30.89 40.70
N GLN A 13 -14.73 30.71 41.95
CA GLN A 13 -13.69 29.73 42.31
C GLN A 13 -14.23 28.41 42.90
N GLY A 14 -15.55 28.23 42.99
CA GLY A 14 -16.13 27.00 43.53
C GLY A 14 -16.24 25.89 42.47
N HIS A 15 -15.69 24.71 42.75
CA HIS A 15 -15.91 23.51 41.93
C HIS A 15 -17.32 22.92 42.07
N TYR A 16 -18.09 23.35 43.07
CA TYR A 16 -19.46 22.92 43.31
C TYR A 16 -20.28 24.03 43.99
N CYS A 17 -21.60 23.97 43.80
CA CYS A 17 -22.53 24.88 44.45
C CYS A 17 -22.75 24.45 45.90
N LYS A 18 -22.50 25.35 46.87
CA LYS A 18 -22.75 25.07 48.30
C LYS A 18 -24.23 24.88 48.65
N ASN A 19 -25.14 25.35 47.80
CA ASN A 19 -26.58 25.29 48.06
C ASN A 19 -27.21 23.97 47.60
N CYS A 20 -26.91 23.52 46.37
CA CYS A 20 -27.53 22.32 45.80
C CYS A 20 -26.54 21.16 45.57
N GLY A 21 -25.26 21.36 45.88
CA GLY A 21 -24.21 20.35 45.67
C GLY A 21 -23.80 20.12 44.21
N SER A 22 -24.42 20.81 43.24
CA SER A 22 -24.11 20.60 41.82
C SER A 22 -22.68 21.01 41.49
N VAL A 23 -21.96 20.14 40.76
CA VAL A 23 -20.59 20.40 40.31
C VAL A 23 -20.58 21.52 39.28
N LEU A 24 -19.85 22.59 39.58
CA LEU A 24 -19.61 23.72 38.70
C LEU A 24 -18.26 23.45 38.03
N ARG A 25 -18.28 22.85 36.84
CA ARG A 25 -17.03 22.69 36.08
C ARG A 25 -16.50 24.09 35.74
N PRO A 26 -15.32 24.50 36.23
CA PRO A 26 -14.70 25.69 35.69
C PRO A 26 -14.46 25.38 34.22
N SER A 27 -15.14 26.11 33.33
CA SER A 27 -14.88 25.99 31.90
C SER A 27 -13.46 26.50 31.68
N MET A 28 -12.48 25.60 31.76
CA MET A 28 -11.23 25.83 31.07
C MET A 28 -11.64 26.02 29.62
N THR A 29 -11.45 27.27 29.21
CA THR A 29 -11.65 27.86 27.91
C THR A 29 -11.73 26.78 26.83
N ASN A 30 -12.87 26.74 26.14
CA ASN A 30 -13.05 26.07 24.87
C ASN A 30 -11.94 26.57 23.92
N ALA A 31 -10.75 25.97 23.99
CA ALA A 31 -9.86 25.87 22.87
C ALA A 31 -10.52 24.85 21.95
N THR A 32 -11.60 25.28 21.30
CA THR A 32 -12.08 24.67 20.08
C THR A 32 -10.86 24.62 19.19
N PHE A 33 -10.26 23.44 19.05
CA PHE A 33 -9.23 23.19 18.07
C PHE A 33 -9.91 23.29 16.71
N VAL A 34 -10.17 24.52 16.27
CA VAL A 34 -10.46 24.82 14.89
C VAL A 34 -9.15 24.56 14.20
N ARG A 35 -9.04 23.38 13.57
CA ARG A 35 -7.93 23.06 12.69
C ARG A 35 -7.87 24.22 11.69
N PRO A 36 -6.80 25.03 11.65
CA PRO A 36 -6.74 26.13 10.72
C PRO A 36 -6.92 25.51 9.33
N LEU A 37 -7.90 26.01 8.58
CA LEU A 37 -8.08 25.66 7.18
C LEU A 37 -6.90 26.30 6.44
N HIS A 38 -5.72 25.67 6.51
CA HIS A 38 -4.60 26.02 5.67
C HIS A 38 -4.97 25.55 4.25
N ASP A 39 -5.46 26.51 3.45
CA ASP A 39 -5.65 26.39 1.99
C ASP A 39 -4.31 26.29 1.23
N GLU A 40 -3.17 26.29 1.91
CA GLU A 40 -1.89 26.02 1.29
C GLU A 40 -1.67 24.52 1.22
N ALA A 41 -1.93 23.97 0.03
CA ALA A 41 -1.49 22.63 -0.33
C ALA A 41 -0.03 22.44 0.14
N PRO A 42 0.26 21.44 0.98
CA PRO A 42 1.60 21.28 1.54
C PRO A 42 2.58 21.09 0.40
N THR A 43 3.39 22.11 0.13
CA THR A 43 4.51 22.04 -0.79
C THR A 43 5.45 20.99 -0.22
N LEU A 44 5.55 19.85 -0.92
CA LEU A 44 6.42 18.78 -0.49
C LEU A 44 7.85 19.32 -0.39
N PRO A 45 8.59 19.05 0.70
CA PRO A 45 10.00 19.40 0.78
C PRO A 45 10.75 18.83 -0.43
N SER A 46 11.73 19.57 -0.95
CA SER A 46 12.49 19.22 -2.17
C SER A 46 13.04 17.78 -2.16
N TRP A 47 13.51 17.30 -1.00
CA TRP A 47 14.00 15.92 -0.85
C TRP A 47 12.93 14.85 -1.12
N ARG A 48 11.64 15.12 -0.87
CA ARG A 48 10.56 14.17 -1.18
C ARG A 48 10.34 14.03 -2.68
N LEU A 49 10.51 15.10 -3.45
CA LEU A 49 10.45 15.04 -4.91
C LEU A 49 11.64 14.24 -5.45
N GLU A 50 12.84 14.50 -4.94
CA GLU A 50 14.04 13.74 -5.29
C GLU A 50 13.88 12.24 -5.00
N VAL A 51 13.40 11.87 -3.81
CA VAL A 51 13.13 10.46 -3.45
C VAL A 51 12.08 9.86 -4.39
N ARG A 52 11.01 10.61 -4.72
CA ARG A 52 9.96 10.14 -5.64
C ARG A 52 10.51 9.86 -7.04
N GLU A 53 11.40 10.70 -7.54
CA GLU A 53 12.07 10.53 -8.83
C GLU A 53 13.03 9.34 -8.82
N ARG A 54 13.82 9.17 -7.75
CA ARG A 54 14.70 8.01 -7.57
C ARG A 54 13.93 6.69 -7.55
N VAL A 55 12.78 6.65 -6.87
CA VAL A 55 11.90 5.47 -6.85
C VAL A 55 11.32 5.18 -8.24
N ARG A 56 10.90 6.22 -8.99
CA ARG A 56 10.43 6.06 -10.37
C ARG A 56 11.53 5.49 -11.28
N ALA A 57 12.74 6.03 -11.19
CA ALA A 57 13.88 5.57 -11.98
C ALA A 57 14.25 4.11 -11.67
N PHE A 58 14.22 3.71 -10.39
CA PHE A 58 14.48 2.33 -9.98
C PHE A 58 13.45 1.35 -10.56
N ARG A 59 12.16 1.69 -10.47
CA ARG A 59 11.09 0.87 -11.07
C ARG A 59 11.23 0.75 -12.58
N ALA A 60 11.56 1.85 -13.27
CA ALA A 60 11.77 1.84 -14.72
C ALA A 60 12.96 0.96 -15.13
N ARG A 61 14.05 0.93 -14.35
CA ARG A 61 15.19 0.03 -14.61
C ARG A 61 14.77 -1.44 -14.46
N ARG A 62 14.09 -1.79 -13.37
CA ARG A 62 13.56 -3.15 -13.15
C ARG A 62 12.61 -3.61 -14.25
N GLN A 63 11.74 -2.73 -14.74
CA GLN A 63 10.84 -3.07 -15.83
C GLN A 63 11.59 -3.41 -17.12
N ARG A 64 12.58 -2.59 -17.50
CA ARG A 64 13.41 -2.87 -18.68
C ARG A 64 14.16 -4.20 -18.60
N GLU A 65 14.67 -4.53 -17.41
CA GLU A 65 15.30 -5.84 -17.18
C GLU A 65 14.30 -6.99 -17.37
N ALA A 66 13.07 -6.84 -16.85
CA ALA A 66 12.01 -7.83 -17.06
C ALA A 66 11.61 -7.97 -18.53
N ASP A 67 11.47 -6.85 -19.26
CA ASP A 67 11.13 -6.86 -20.68
C ASP A 67 12.23 -7.54 -21.53
N LEU A 68 13.51 -7.29 -21.22
CA LEU A 68 14.64 -7.97 -21.86
C LEU A 68 14.64 -9.47 -21.57
N HIS A 69 14.36 -9.87 -20.33
CA HIS A 69 14.22 -11.29 -19.97
C HIS A 69 13.07 -11.95 -20.72
N GLN A 70 11.94 -11.28 -20.88
CA GLN A 70 10.80 -11.79 -21.62
C GLN A 70 11.12 -11.97 -23.10
N LEU A 71 11.76 -10.98 -23.75
CA LEU A 71 12.21 -11.11 -25.15
C LEU A 71 13.19 -12.27 -25.33
N GLY A 72 14.10 -12.49 -24.38
CA GLY A 72 15.00 -13.64 -24.40
C GLY A 72 14.30 -14.99 -24.31
N GLN A 73 13.19 -15.08 -23.56
CA GLN A 73 12.39 -16.30 -23.45
C GLN A 73 11.55 -16.57 -24.71
N HIS A 74 10.94 -15.53 -25.29
CA HIS A 74 10.16 -15.68 -26.52
C HIS A 74 11.02 -16.11 -27.71
N SER A 75 12.28 -15.63 -27.80
CA SER A 75 13.22 -16.08 -28.84
C SER A 75 13.58 -17.56 -28.78
N GLN A 76 13.37 -18.25 -27.65
CA GLN A 76 13.60 -19.70 -27.53
C GLN A 76 12.35 -20.54 -27.85
N ALA A 77 11.17 -19.91 -27.92
CA ALA A 77 9.90 -20.61 -28.13
C ALA A 77 9.51 -20.75 -29.61
N GLU A 78 10.27 -20.17 -30.53
CA GLU A 78 9.94 -20.10 -31.97
C GLU A 78 10.92 -20.85 -32.88
N GLU A 79 11.56 -21.93 -32.39
CA GLU A 79 11.98 -22.98 -33.32
C GLU A 79 10.80 -23.95 -33.43
N PRO A 80 10.00 -23.93 -34.53
CA PRO A 80 9.12 -25.03 -34.82
C PRO A 80 10.01 -26.25 -34.99
N VAL A 81 10.10 -27.07 -33.94
CA VAL A 81 10.72 -28.39 -34.01
C VAL A 81 9.95 -29.10 -35.10
N ALA A 82 10.53 -29.14 -36.30
CA ALA A 82 9.99 -29.92 -37.40
C ALA A 82 9.70 -31.30 -36.81
N PRO A 83 8.50 -31.88 -37.05
CA PRO A 83 8.21 -33.21 -36.54
C PRO A 83 9.35 -34.10 -37.02
N VAL A 84 10.15 -34.59 -36.08
CA VAL A 84 11.25 -35.49 -36.38
C VAL A 84 10.60 -36.65 -37.13
N GLU A 85 10.84 -36.74 -38.43
CA GLU A 85 10.41 -37.88 -39.20
C GLU A 85 11.11 -39.07 -38.57
N THR A 86 10.37 -39.80 -37.73
CA THR A 86 10.84 -41.05 -37.16
C THR A 86 11.03 -41.97 -38.34
N SER A 87 12.28 -42.05 -38.81
CA SER A 87 12.67 -42.91 -39.91
C SER A 87 12.11 -44.32 -39.68
N PRO A 88 11.50 -44.97 -40.69
CA PRO A 88 10.92 -46.30 -40.56
C PRO A 88 11.94 -47.37 -40.11
N ARG A 89 13.24 -47.08 -40.21
CA ARG A 89 14.30 -47.92 -39.62
C ARG A 89 14.31 -47.90 -38.09
N SER A 90 13.98 -46.76 -37.48
CA SER A 90 13.97 -46.59 -36.01
C SER A 90 12.80 -47.33 -35.36
N SER A 91 11.64 -47.39 -36.04
CA SER A 91 10.50 -48.21 -35.58
C SER A 91 10.78 -49.70 -35.71
N MET A 92 11.44 -50.16 -36.79
CA MET A 92 11.86 -51.56 -36.96
C MET A 92 12.85 -52.02 -35.89
N ILE A 93 13.86 -51.21 -35.55
CA ILE A 93 14.85 -51.56 -34.52
C ILE A 93 14.17 -51.71 -33.15
N ARG A 94 13.23 -50.81 -32.81
CA ARG A 94 12.45 -50.93 -31.56
C ARG A 94 11.56 -52.17 -31.53
N ALA A 95 10.93 -52.52 -32.65
CA ALA A 95 10.12 -53.73 -32.76
C ALA A 95 10.96 -55.00 -32.61
N MET A 96 12.14 -55.08 -33.24
CA MET A 96 13.07 -56.20 -33.07
C MET A 96 13.56 -56.35 -31.63
N LEU A 97 13.93 -55.25 -30.97
CA LEU A 97 14.42 -55.29 -29.59
C LEU A 97 13.34 -55.74 -28.59
N ASN A 98 12.08 -55.42 -28.84
CA ASN A 98 10.97 -55.89 -28.01
C ASN A 98 10.69 -57.39 -28.22
N TRP A 99 10.82 -57.91 -29.44
CA TRP A 99 10.63 -59.33 -29.71
C TRP A 99 11.68 -60.22 -29.03
N ILE A 100 12.93 -59.74 -28.94
CA ILE A 100 14.03 -60.45 -28.26
C ILE A 100 13.83 -60.52 -26.73
N ARG A 101 13.00 -59.64 -26.16
CA ARG A 101 12.74 -59.56 -24.71
C ARG A 101 11.57 -60.43 -24.22
N THR A 102 10.78 -61.00 -25.12
CA THR A 102 9.69 -61.96 -24.85
C THR A 102 10.14 -63.39 -25.06
#